data_AF-Q2LPH3-F1
#
_entry.id   AF-Q2LPH3-F1
#
_cell.length_a   1.000
_cell.length_b   1.000
_cell.length_c   1.000
_cell.angle_alpha   90.00
_cell.angle_beta   90.00
_cell.angle_gamma   90.00
#
_symmetry.space_group_name_H-M   'P 1'
#
loop_
_entity.id
_entity.type
_entity.pdbx_description
1 polymer ?
#
loop_
_entity_poly.entity_id
_entity_poly.type
_entity_poly.pdbx_seq_one_letter_code
_entity_poly.pdbx_strand_id
1 'polypeptide(L)'
;MMEEKSERRLGKMILNLTEEQRDSVKITFNSNRFVVNIGKKDPILREYYSMDNMMKEFDENGIEKAEFDDKANFMYEQGDEFRKDHDKTLH
;
A
#
# COMPACT_ATOMS: atom_id res chain seq x y z
N MET A 1 21.89 -13.33 32.12
CA MET A 1 21.25 -13.74 30.85
C MET A 1 20.16 -12.73 30.56
N MET A 2 20.42 -11.79 29.67
CA MET A 2 19.38 -10.97 29.04
C MET A 2 19.55 -11.22 27.55
N GLU A 3 18.71 -12.11 27.02
CA GLU A 3 18.48 -12.15 25.58
C GLU A 3 17.75 -10.85 25.24
N GLU A 4 18.51 -9.85 24.80
CA GLU A 4 17.96 -8.76 23.99
C GLU A 4 17.40 -9.41 22.73
N LYS A 5 16.11 -9.77 22.80
CA LYS A 5 15.32 -10.11 21.64
C LYS A 5 15.40 -8.89 20.74
N SER A 6 16.25 -9.00 19.72
CA SER A 6 16.27 -8.11 18.58
C SER A 6 14.92 -8.29 17.91
N GLU A 7 13.93 -7.53 18.38
CA GLU A 7 12.67 -7.32 17.70
C GLU A 7 13.07 -6.83 16.31
N ARG A 8 12.91 -7.72 15.32
CA ARG A 8 13.09 -7.39 13.93
C ARG A 8 12.25 -6.15 13.69
N ARG A 9 12.89 -4.99 13.54
CA ARG A 9 12.23 -3.74 13.15
C ARG A 9 11.73 -3.93 11.72
N LEU A 10 10.63 -4.64 11.55
CA LEU A 10 9.64 -4.30 10.53
C LEU A 10 9.05 -2.98 11.01
N GLY A 11 9.85 -1.92 10.86
CA GLY A 11 9.54 -0.60 11.39
C GLY A 11 8.22 -0.17 10.79
N LYS A 12 7.20 -0.06 11.63
CA LYS A 12 5.92 0.56 11.32
C LYS A 12 6.22 1.91 10.66
N MET A 13 6.04 2.02 9.35
CA MET A 13 6.35 3.26 8.61
C MET A 13 5.16 4.20 8.76
N ILE A 14 5.06 4.81 9.95
CA ILE A 14 4.05 5.84 10.22
C ILE A 14 4.53 7.15 9.58
N LEU A 15 3.80 7.60 8.57
CA LEU A 15 4.07 8.79 7.78
C LEU A 15 3.54 10.08 8.43
N ASN A 16 2.88 9.98 9.58
CA ASN A 16 2.27 11.12 10.31
C ASN A 16 1.41 12.02 9.41
N LEU A 17 0.59 11.40 8.56
CA LEU A 17 -0.24 12.10 7.58
C LEU A 17 -1.32 12.94 8.26
N THR A 18 -1.57 14.14 7.73
CA THR A 18 -2.76 14.93 8.07
C THR A 18 -4.02 14.28 7.48
N GLU A 19 -5.20 14.66 7.99
CA GLU A 19 -6.49 14.18 7.44
C GLU A 19 -6.60 14.52 5.95
N GLU A 20 -6.28 15.76 5.55
CA GLU A 20 -6.30 16.18 4.14
C GLU A 20 -5.37 15.35 3.22
N GLN A 21 -4.26 14.87 3.76
CA GLN A 21 -3.34 14.00 3.03
C GLN A 21 -3.92 12.59 2.85
N ARG A 22 -4.60 12.05 3.88
CA ARG A 22 -5.24 10.73 3.84
C ARG A 22 -6.49 10.70 2.95
N ASP A 23 -7.23 11.80 2.91
CA ASP A 23 -8.43 11.93 2.07
C ASP A 23 -8.12 12.05 0.57
N SER A 24 -6.87 12.35 0.21
CA SER A 24 -6.47 12.58 -1.18
C SER A 24 -5.29 11.70 -1.57
N VAL A 25 -5.52 10.40 -1.68
CA VAL A 25 -4.51 9.45 -2.16
C VAL A 25 -4.80 9.07 -3.61
N LYS A 26 -3.80 9.20 -4.48
CA LYS A 26 -3.88 8.81 -5.89
C LYS A 26 -2.85 7.77 -6.25
N ILE A 27 -3.28 6.70 -6.88
CA ILE A 27 -2.47 5.53 -7.24
C ILE A 27 -2.40 5.44 -8.76
N THR A 28 -1.19 5.31 -9.27
CA THR A 28 -0.91 5.10 -10.69
C THR A 28 0.01 3.89 -10.86
N PHE A 29 -0.03 3.23 -12.01
CA PHE A 29 0.84 2.09 -12.29
C PHE A 29 1.84 2.40 -13.40
N ASN A 30 3.09 2.65 -13.00
CA ASN A 30 4.16 3.00 -13.92
C ASN A 30 5.16 1.85 -14.03
N SER A 31 5.47 1.46 -15.28
CA SER A 31 6.34 0.33 -15.64
C SER A 31 5.94 -0.98 -14.98
N ASN A 32 6.36 -1.21 -13.74
CA ASN A 32 6.15 -2.43 -12.96
C ASN A 32 5.89 -2.15 -11.47
N ARG A 33 5.49 -0.93 -11.10
CA ARG A 33 5.26 -0.52 -9.71
C ARG A 33 4.06 0.41 -9.56
N PHE A 34 3.42 0.32 -8.40
CA PHE A 34 2.41 1.28 -7.97
C PHE A 34 3.10 2.53 -7.46
N VAL A 35 2.71 3.69 -7.99
CA VAL A 35 3.19 5.00 -7.58
C VAL A 35 2.02 5.71 -6.91
N VAL A 36 2.16 5.96 -5.62
CA VAL A 36 1.13 6.53 -4.75
C VAL A 36 1.51 7.96 -4.38
N ASN A 37 0.62 8.90 -4.65
CA ASN A 37 0.73 10.30 -4.27
C ASN A 37 -0.29 10.56 -3.16
N ILE A 38 0.19 10.95 -1.98
CA ILE A 38 -0.62 11.18 -0.78
C ILE A 38 -0.71 12.69 -0.52
N GLY A 39 -1.91 13.25 -0.63
CA GLY A 39 -2.21 14.68 -0.49
C GLY A 39 -2.19 15.46 -1.81
N LYS A 40 -2.91 16.59 -1.85
CA LYS A 40 -2.93 17.51 -3.00
C LYS A 40 -1.83 18.56 -2.95
N LYS A 41 -1.56 19.06 -1.74
CA LYS A 41 -0.55 20.09 -1.46
C LYS A 41 0.62 19.43 -0.76
N ASP A 42 1.81 19.58 -1.32
CA ASP A 42 3.04 18.90 -0.89
C ASP A 42 2.86 17.37 -0.80
N PRO A 43 2.60 16.71 -1.94
CA PRO A 43 2.29 15.29 -1.96
C PRO A 43 3.47 14.45 -1.49
N ILE A 44 3.20 13.44 -0.68
CA ILE A 44 4.17 12.42 -0.34
C ILE A 44 4.11 11.33 -1.41
N LEU A 45 5.24 11.12 -2.08
CA LEU A 45 5.39 10.09 -3.10
C LEU A 45 5.88 8.77 -2.47
N ARG A 46 5.17 7.69 -2.74
CA ARG A 46 5.55 6.33 -2.34
C ARG A 46 5.48 5.40 -3.54
N GLU A 47 6.38 4.42 -3.58
CA GLU A 47 6.47 3.47 -4.67
C GLU A 47 6.46 2.04 -4.12
N TYR A 48 5.63 1.19 -4.71
CA TYR A 48 5.42 -0.18 -4.25
C TYR A 48 5.53 -1.16 -5.40
N TYR A 49 6.40 -2.16 -5.22
CA TYR A 49 6.51 -3.32 -6.12
C TYR A 49 5.57 -4.46 -5.71
N SER A 50 4.91 -4.35 -4.56
CA SER A 50 3.97 -5.34 -4.04
C SER A 50 2.73 -4.65 -3.49
N MET A 51 1.55 -5.16 -3.88
CA MET A 51 0.27 -4.68 -3.40
C MET A 51 0.08 -4.95 -1.90
N ASP A 52 0.54 -6.09 -1.39
CA ASP A 52 0.47 -6.39 0.05
C ASP A 52 1.18 -5.34 0.89
N ASN A 53 2.37 -4.91 0.45
CA ASN A 53 3.12 -3.88 1.15
C ASN A 53 2.40 -2.52 1.09
N MET A 54 1.79 -2.20 -0.05
CA MET A 54 1.00 -0.97 -0.21
C MET A 54 -0.21 -0.95 0.73
N MET A 55 -1.02 -2.01 0.71
CA MET A 55 -2.24 -2.10 1.53
C MET A 55 -1.92 -2.15 3.02
N LYS A 56 -0.83 -2.82 3.40
CA LYS A 56 -0.35 -2.81 4.79
C LYS A 56 0.05 -1.40 5.23
N GLU A 57 0.79 -0.65 4.43
CA GLU A 57 1.18 0.72 4.77
C GLU A 57 -0.04 1.64 4.84
N PHE A 58 -1.05 1.42 4.01
CA PHE A 58 -2.31 2.17 4.05
C PHE A 58 -3.07 1.94 5.35
N ASP A 59 -3.23 0.69 5.77
CA ASP A 59 -3.85 0.32 7.04
C ASP A 59 -3.08 0.92 8.23
N GLU A 60 -1.75 0.80 8.23
CA GLU A 60 -0.89 1.36 9.28
C GLU A 60 -0.95 2.89 9.38
N ASN A 61 -1.29 3.58 8.28
CA ASN A 61 -1.40 5.04 8.20
C ASN A 61 -2.85 5.57 8.20
N GLY A 62 -3.85 4.69 8.34
CA GLY A 62 -5.26 5.05 8.32
C GLY A 62 -5.71 5.67 7.00
N ILE A 63 -5.16 5.21 5.88
CA ILE A 63 -5.62 5.57 4.54
C ILE A 63 -6.77 4.62 4.17
N GLU A 64 -7.99 5.11 4.26
CA GLU A 64 -9.19 4.28 4.01
C GLU A 64 -9.61 4.29 2.54
N LYS A 65 -9.20 5.30 1.76
CA LYS A 65 -9.64 5.51 0.38
C LYS A 65 -8.48 5.98 -0.49
N ALA A 66 -8.47 5.52 -1.73
CA ALA A 66 -7.55 5.99 -2.75
C ALA A 66 -8.22 5.96 -4.14
N GLU A 67 -7.84 6.93 -4.97
CA GLU A 67 -8.22 7.01 -6.37
C GLU A 67 -7.20 6.26 -7.23
N PHE A 68 -7.62 5.23 -7.94
CA PHE A 68 -6.78 4.51 -8.90
C PHE A 68 -6.96 5.09 -10.30
N ASP A 69 -5.88 5.24 -11.05
CA ASP A 69 -6.01 5.39 -12.51
C ASP A 69 -6.46 4.09 -13.16
N ASP A 70 -6.99 4.15 -14.38
CA ASP A 70 -7.56 2.98 -15.07
C ASP A 70 -6.59 1.79 -15.12
N LYS A 71 -5.29 2.07 -15.28
CA LYS A 71 -4.25 1.04 -15.38
C LYS A 71 -3.93 0.43 -14.02
N ALA A 72 -3.83 1.24 -12.97
CA ALA A 72 -3.62 0.81 -11.60
C ALA A 72 -4.81 0.02 -11.09
N ASN A 73 -6.03 0.44 -11.42
CA ASN A 73 -7.25 -0.29 -11.10
C ASN A 73 -7.24 -1.67 -11.77
N PHE A 74 -6.93 -1.73 -13.08
CA PHE A 74 -6.81 -3.00 -13.79
C PHE A 74 -5.78 -3.94 -13.14
N MET A 75 -4.58 -3.45 -12.82
CA MET A 75 -3.55 -4.27 -12.16
C MET A 75 -3.94 -4.66 -10.73
N TYR A 76 -4.69 -3.81 -10.04
CA TYR A 76 -5.21 -4.09 -8.70
C TYR A 76 -6.25 -5.22 -8.74
N GLU A 77 -7.21 -5.15 -9.65
CA GLU A 77 -8.23 -6.18 -9.85
C GLU A 77 -7.63 -7.53 -10.28
N GLN A 78 -6.66 -7.51 -11.21
CA GLN A 78 -5.94 -8.73 -11.61
C GLN A 78 -5.18 -9.37 -10.43
N GLY A 79 -4.53 -8.55 -9.59
CA GLY A 79 -3.86 -9.05 -8.38
C GLY A 79 -4.83 -9.67 -7.36
N ASP A 80 -6.06 -9.16 -7.29
CA ASP A 80 -7.14 -9.73 -6.46
C ASP A 80 -7.68 -11.06 -7.04
N GLU A 81 -7.75 -11.19 -8.37
CA GLU A 81 -8.13 -12.44 -9.04
C GLU A 81 -7.11 -13.56 -8.82
N PHE A 82 -5.80 -13.26 -8.83
CA PHE A 82 -4.77 -14.25 -8.47
C PHE A 82 -4.91 -14.74 -7.01
N ARG A 83 -5.37 -13.88 -6.08
CA ARG A 83 -5.63 -14.29 -4.68
C ARG A 83 -6.84 -15.23 -4.57
N LYS A 84 -7.87 -15.05 -5.40
CA LYS A 84 -9.08 -15.90 -5.40
C LYS A 84 -8.83 -17.32 -5.91
N ASP A 85 -7.92 -17.50 -6.85
CA ASP A 85 -7.54 -18.84 -7.35
C ASP A 85 -6.54 -19.56 -6.44
N HIS A 86 -5.67 -18.82 -5.74
CA HIS A 86 -4.71 -19.40 -4.80
C HIS A 86 -5.35 -19.89 -3.48
N ASP A 87 -6.55 -19.42 -3.15
CA ASP A 87 -7.34 -19.89 -1.99
C ASP A 87 -8.15 -21.16 -2.30
N LYS A 88 -8.51 -21.39 -3.58
CA LYS A 88 -9.27 -22.58 -4.02
C LYS A 88 -8.43 -23.84 -4.22
N THR A 89 -7.11 -23.73 -4.20
CA THR A 89 -6.19 -24.87 -4.42
C THR A 89 -5.71 -25.53 -3.13
N LEU A 90 -6.28 -25.14 -1.99
CA LEU A 90 -5.92 -25.62 -0.64
C LEU A 90 -7.09 -26.34 0.07
N HIS A 91 -7.92 -27.08 -0.68
CA HIS A 91 -8.88 -28.04 -0.13
C HIS A 91 -8.66 -29.44 -0.70
#